data_AF-A0A8S3W743-F1
#
_entry.id   AF-A0A8S3W743-F1
#
_cell.length_a   1.000
_cell.length_b   1.000
_cell.length_c   1.000
_cell.angle_alpha   90.00
_cell.angle_beta   90.00
_cell.angle_gamma   90.00
#
_symmetry.space_group_name_H-M   'P 1'
#
loop_
_entity.id
_entity.type
_entity.pdbx_description
1 polymer ?
#
loop_
_entity_poly.entity_id
_entity_poly.type
_entity_poly.pdbx_seq_one_letter_code
_entity_poly.pdbx_strand_id
1 'polypeptide(L)'
;MTMRSRIKKAIKKNKNDPYPEEQYLFDDILQAHHHAFGNHLECKKHFCDKTGNVEQNDIPSDFKLSSLWQRICIMILGIASHARSLLHDVDSNVVERYHSIIAKYVGGKRVNFSLKNSYETRCIASAGSFNKENSLSKLHKKMTNKSPRGKLKMWEERKRKQKVLSKRYTKKKRRLVFSQKCSDKDYGQSCEKPDMPVEVLDKMKNDFMKSLKKDG
;
A
#
# COMPACT_ATOMS: atom_id res chain seq x y z
N MET A 1 24.92 11.39 12.72
CA MET A 1 24.04 10.27 13.12
C MET A 1 22.76 10.31 12.27
N THR A 2 22.17 9.18 11.86
CA THR A 2 20.97 9.20 10.99
C THR A 2 19.69 8.87 11.76
N MET A 3 18.62 9.63 11.49
CA MET A 3 17.27 9.47 12.06
C MET A 3 16.76 8.01 11.97
N ARG A 4 17.03 7.34 10.86
CA ARG A 4 16.69 5.93 10.63
C ARG A 4 17.30 4.98 11.66
N SER A 5 18.56 5.22 12.06
CA SER A 5 19.25 4.37 13.04
C SER A 5 18.56 4.42 14.40
N ARG A 6 18.05 5.61 14.78
CA ARG A 6 17.35 5.81 16.05
C ARG A 6 15.97 5.17 16.07
N ILE A 7 15.19 5.32 15.00
CA ILE A 7 13.90 4.62 14.87
C ILE A 7 14.08 3.10 14.99
N LYS A 8 15.12 2.54 14.36
CA LYS A 8 15.42 1.10 14.50
C LYS A 8 15.76 0.69 15.93
N LYS A 9 16.54 1.51 16.66
CA LYS A 9 16.83 1.27 18.08
C LYS A 9 15.56 1.32 18.93
N ALA A 10 14.66 2.27 18.66
CA ALA A 10 13.36 2.41 19.35
C ALA A 10 12.53 1.14 19.20
N ILE A 11 12.36 0.68 17.96
CA ILE A 11 11.58 -0.52 17.65
C ILE A 11 12.19 -1.75 18.33
N LYS A 12 13.52 -1.92 18.26
CA LYS A 12 14.19 -3.08 18.86
C LYS A 12 14.02 -3.12 20.39
N LYS A 13 14.09 -1.96 21.06
CA LYS A 13 13.88 -1.88 22.51
C LYS A 13 12.44 -2.26 22.86
N ASN A 14 11.45 -1.59 22.26
CA ASN A 14 10.04 -1.80 22.58
C ASN A 14 9.60 -3.24 22.26
N LYS A 15 10.17 -3.90 21.25
CA LYS A 15 9.93 -5.33 20.99
C LYS A 15 10.49 -6.30 22.03
N ASN A 16 11.55 -5.90 22.72
CA ASN A 16 12.16 -6.71 23.78
C ASN A 16 11.50 -6.48 25.13
N ASP A 17 10.56 -5.53 25.22
CA ASP A 17 9.77 -5.28 26.42
C ASP A 17 8.73 -6.39 26.57
N PRO A 18 8.58 -7.02 27.75
CA PRO A 18 7.54 -8.01 28.01
C PRO A 18 6.11 -7.47 27.84
N TYR A 19 5.90 -6.15 28.04
CA TYR A 19 4.61 -5.49 27.85
C TYR A 19 4.76 -4.26 26.95
N PRO A 20 4.84 -4.46 25.63
CA PRO A 20 5.06 -3.36 24.70
C PRO A 20 3.82 -2.47 24.60
N GLU A 21 3.90 -1.25 25.15
CA GLU A 21 2.86 -0.24 24.93
C GLU A 21 3.11 0.54 23.62
N GLU A 22 2.10 0.60 22.78
CA GLU A 22 2.16 1.27 21.48
C GLU A 22 2.48 2.77 21.60
N GLN A 23 2.01 3.41 22.68
CA GLN A 23 2.21 4.83 22.97
C GLN A 23 3.69 5.16 23.22
N TYR A 24 4.44 4.31 23.92
CA TYR A 24 5.87 4.57 24.14
C TYR A 24 6.66 4.55 22.83
N LEU A 25 6.39 3.60 21.93
CA LEU A 25 7.05 3.56 20.63
C LEU A 25 6.64 4.76 19.75
N PHE A 26 5.37 5.19 19.83
CA PHE A 26 4.89 6.38 19.13
C PHE A 26 5.68 7.63 19.53
N ASP A 27 5.79 7.90 20.83
CA ASP A 27 6.54 9.05 21.35
C ASP A 27 8.02 8.98 21.03
N ASP A 28 8.60 7.78 21.12
CA ASP A 28 10.01 7.52 20.79
C ASP A 28 10.32 7.85 19.32
N ILE A 29 9.39 7.54 18.40
CA ILE A 29 9.53 7.86 16.98
C ILE A 29 9.35 9.36 16.75
N LEU A 30 8.41 10.01 17.46
CA LEU A 30 8.23 11.46 17.39
C LEU A 30 9.50 12.19 17.81
N GLN A 31 10.18 11.79 18.88
CA GLN A 31 11.40 12.46 19.33
C GLN A 31 12.63 12.22 18.41
N ALA A 32 12.55 11.24 17.51
CA ALA A 32 13.68 10.85 16.67
C ALA A 32 14.20 11.97 15.76
N HIS A 33 13.33 12.90 15.33
CA HIS A 33 13.76 14.04 14.52
C HIS A 33 14.46 15.11 15.35
N HIS A 34 13.93 15.52 16.51
CA HIS A 34 14.62 16.43 17.42
C HIS A 34 16.04 15.94 17.76
N HIS A 35 16.18 14.65 18.07
CA HIS A 35 17.48 14.03 18.30
C HIS A 35 18.40 14.10 17.08
N ALA A 36 17.90 13.82 15.88
CA ALA A 36 18.71 13.81 14.66
C ALA A 36 19.29 15.19 14.31
N PHE A 37 18.62 16.25 14.76
CA PHE A 37 19.01 17.64 14.55
C PHE A 37 19.70 18.28 15.78
N GLY A 38 20.14 17.49 16.77
CA GLY A 38 20.98 17.97 17.87
C GLY A 38 20.24 18.53 19.08
N ASN A 39 18.90 18.48 19.10
CA ASN A 39 18.11 18.82 20.27
C ASN A 39 17.89 17.57 21.14
N HIS A 40 18.49 17.55 22.33
CA HIS A 40 18.41 16.42 23.26
C HIS A 40 17.69 16.73 24.58
N LEU A 41 16.93 17.84 24.64
CA LEU A 41 16.18 18.25 25.84
C LEU A 41 15.18 17.17 26.27
N GLU A 42 14.41 16.66 25.31
CA GLU A 42 13.37 15.65 25.55
C GLU A 42 13.83 14.22 25.26
N CYS A 43 15.12 14.02 24.95
CA CYS A 43 15.63 12.68 24.67
C CYS A 43 15.56 11.82 25.93
N LYS A 44 14.96 10.63 25.82
CA LYS A 44 14.98 9.63 26.90
C LYS A 44 16.38 9.00 27.02
N LYS A 45 16.78 8.61 28.24
CA LYS A 45 18.12 8.03 28.55
C LYS A 45 18.48 6.82 27.69
N HIS A 46 17.50 6.00 27.32
CA HIS A 46 17.74 4.83 26.46
C HIS A 46 18.01 5.17 24.99
N PHE A 47 17.76 6.42 24.55
CA PHE A 47 18.03 6.87 23.18
C PHE A 47 19.30 7.65 23.01
N CYS A 48 19.71 8.39 24.03
CA CYS A 48 20.76 9.38 23.91
C CYS A 48 21.64 9.31 25.15
N ASP A 49 22.95 9.25 24.95
CA ASP A 49 23.91 9.30 26.06
C ASP A 49 24.12 10.75 26.54
N LYS A 50 23.64 11.74 25.76
CA LYS A 50 23.73 13.19 26.00
C LYS A 50 22.38 13.81 26.39
N THR A 51 21.54 13.09 27.15
CA THR A 51 20.23 13.61 27.58
C THR A 51 20.36 14.93 28.33
N GLY A 52 19.51 15.90 28.02
CA GLY A 52 19.47 17.21 28.70
C GLY A 52 20.47 18.24 28.17
N ASN A 53 21.28 17.90 27.15
CA ASN A 53 22.19 18.85 26.52
C ASN A 53 21.62 19.40 25.21
N VAL A 54 21.83 20.69 24.96
CA VAL A 54 21.61 21.30 23.64
C VAL A 54 22.97 21.44 22.99
N GLU A 55 23.19 20.79 21.84
CA GLU A 55 24.42 21.02 21.08
C GLU A 55 24.37 22.44 20.47
N GLN A 56 25.53 23.09 20.29
CA GLN A 56 25.64 24.45 19.72
C GLN A 56 24.99 24.61 18.33
N ASN A 57 24.65 23.50 17.67
CA ASN A 57 23.91 23.45 16.41
C ASN A 57 22.41 23.13 16.65
N ASP A 58 21.74 23.82 17.58
CA ASP A 58 20.28 23.74 17.62
C ASP A 58 19.70 24.30 16.31
N ILE A 59 18.56 23.77 15.92
CA ILE A 59 17.89 24.15 14.68
C ILE A 59 17.54 25.64 14.76
N PRO A 60 17.98 26.47 13.79
CA PRO A 60 17.59 27.88 13.73
C PRO A 60 16.06 28.02 13.79
N SER A 61 15.56 28.99 14.54
CA SER A 61 14.12 29.27 14.69
C SER A 61 13.41 29.34 13.33
N ASP A 62 14.08 29.95 12.35
CA ASP A 62 13.56 30.14 10.99
C ASP A 62 13.35 28.80 10.26
N PHE A 63 14.20 27.82 10.52
CA PHE A 63 14.05 26.48 9.96
C PHE A 63 12.87 25.75 10.58
N LYS A 64 12.60 25.91 11.89
CA LYS A 64 11.42 25.32 12.55
C LYS A 64 10.11 25.83 11.94
N LEU A 65 10.10 27.08 11.49
CA LEU A 65 8.95 27.69 10.79
C LEU A 65 8.86 27.32 9.30
N SER A 66 9.90 26.71 8.74
CA SER A 66 9.94 26.36 7.32
C SER A 66 8.95 25.24 6.96
N SER A 67 8.45 25.29 5.73
CA SER A 67 7.63 24.21 5.16
C SER A 67 8.38 22.87 5.07
N LEU A 68 9.72 22.90 5.00
CA LEU A 68 10.54 21.70 5.01
C LEU A 68 10.46 20.99 6.37
N TRP A 69 10.56 21.74 7.47
CA TRP A 69 10.43 21.19 8.82
C TRP A 69 9.04 20.58 9.04
N GLN A 70 7.99 21.30 8.68
CA GLN A 70 6.61 20.78 8.75
C GLN A 70 6.46 19.47 7.98
N ARG A 71 7.05 19.36 6.78
CA ARG A 71 7.05 18.12 5.99
C ARG A 71 7.80 16.99 6.69
N ILE A 72 8.91 17.28 7.36
CA ILE A 72 9.65 16.29 8.16
C ILE A 72 8.77 15.81 9.32
N CYS A 73 8.14 16.71 10.08
CA CYS A 73 7.25 16.36 11.18
C CYS A 73 6.07 15.50 10.71
N ILE A 74 5.40 15.87 9.61
CA ILE A 74 4.30 15.08 9.03
C ILE A 74 4.78 13.68 8.61
N MET A 75 5.98 13.58 8.02
CA MET A 75 6.54 12.28 7.65
C MET A 75 6.84 11.40 8.87
N ILE A 76 7.35 11.99 9.95
CA ILE A 76 7.59 11.28 11.20
C ILE A 76 6.30 10.86 11.87
N LEU A 77 5.29 11.74 11.93
CA LEU A 77 3.97 11.43 12.46
C LEU A 77 3.33 10.25 11.70
N GLY A 78 3.48 10.22 10.37
CA GLY A 78 3.01 9.10 9.56
C GLY A 78 3.77 7.79 9.79
N ILE A 79 5.00 7.83 10.28
CA ILE A 79 5.73 6.61 10.71
C ILE A 79 5.28 6.20 12.11
N ALA A 80 5.13 7.18 13.02
CA ALA A 80 4.71 6.97 14.40
C ALA A 80 3.30 6.38 14.46
N SER A 81 2.36 6.83 13.60
CA SER A 81 1.01 6.26 13.52
C SER A 81 0.95 4.78 13.15
N HIS A 82 2.04 4.23 12.62
CA HIS A 82 2.21 2.80 12.34
C HIS A 82 2.98 2.06 13.46
N ALA A 83 3.15 2.65 14.64
CA ALA A 83 3.87 2.05 15.78
C ALA A 83 3.36 0.64 16.11
N ARG A 84 2.04 0.44 16.16
CA ARG A 84 1.42 -0.88 16.34
C ARG A 84 1.91 -1.92 15.32
N SER A 85 1.83 -1.58 14.03
CA SER A 85 2.27 -2.47 12.95
C SER A 85 3.77 -2.72 13.01
N LEU A 86 4.58 -1.72 13.37
CA LEU A 86 6.03 -1.83 13.54
C LEU A 86 6.42 -2.73 14.72
N LEU A 87 5.61 -2.74 15.77
CA LEU A 87 5.85 -3.54 16.97
C LEU A 87 5.53 -5.01 16.73
N HIS A 88 4.41 -5.30 16.08
CA HIS A 88 3.97 -6.67 15.78
C HIS A 88 4.51 -7.22 14.44
N ASP A 89 5.37 -6.49 13.73
CA ASP A 89 5.84 -6.84 12.37
C ASP A 89 4.70 -7.17 11.39
N VAL A 90 3.56 -6.51 11.54
CA VAL A 90 2.41 -6.69 10.66
C VAL A 90 2.68 -5.91 9.38
N ASP A 91 2.97 -6.61 8.29
CA ASP A 91 3.01 -6.02 6.97
C ASP A 91 1.60 -5.83 6.40
N SER A 92 1.46 -5.01 5.35
CA SER A 92 0.20 -4.95 4.60
C SER A 92 -0.15 -6.38 4.19
N ASN A 93 -1.28 -6.86 4.72
CA ASN A 93 -1.67 -8.26 4.77
C ASN A 93 -1.34 -8.97 3.44
N VAL A 94 -0.82 -10.21 3.50
CA VAL A 94 -0.60 -11.07 2.33
C VAL A 94 -1.82 -11.06 1.40
N VAL A 95 -3.03 -10.98 1.97
CA VAL A 95 -4.30 -10.81 1.27
C VAL A 95 -4.36 -9.50 0.46
N GLU A 96 -3.95 -8.36 1.01
CA GLU A 96 -3.90 -7.08 0.28
C GLU A 96 -2.87 -7.12 -0.86
N ARG A 97 -1.72 -7.75 -0.61
CA ARG A 97 -0.69 -7.94 -1.63
C ARG A 97 -1.21 -8.82 -2.77
N TYR A 98 -1.91 -9.91 -2.45
CA TYR A 98 -2.56 -10.77 -3.43
C TYR A 98 -3.67 -10.03 -4.20
N HIS A 99 -4.56 -9.32 -3.51
CA HIS A 99 -5.61 -8.51 -4.13
C HIS A 99 -5.06 -7.41 -5.03
N SER A 100 -3.90 -6.83 -4.72
CA SER A 100 -3.23 -5.86 -5.60
C SER A 100 -2.76 -6.47 -6.93
N ILE A 101 -2.51 -7.78 -6.96
CA ILE A 101 -2.14 -8.53 -8.16
C ILE A 101 -3.41 -8.92 -8.92
N ILE A 102 -4.43 -9.43 -8.21
CA ILE A 102 -5.75 -9.67 -8.80
C ILE A 102 -6.22 -8.39 -9.51
N ALA A 103 -6.16 -7.23 -8.86
CA ALA A 103 -6.54 -5.95 -9.44
C ALA A 103 -5.75 -5.59 -10.73
N LYS A 104 -4.52 -6.07 -10.92
CA LYS A 104 -3.76 -5.87 -12.17
C LYS A 104 -4.23 -6.82 -13.28
N TYR A 105 -4.48 -8.08 -12.94
CA TYR A 105 -5.04 -9.06 -13.89
C TYR A 105 -6.49 -8.72 -14.26
N VAL A 106 -7.22 -8.14 -13.30
CA VAL A 106 -8.62 -7.74 -13.40
C VAL A 106 -8.77 -6.34 -13.99
N GLY A 107 -7.79 -5.45 -13.82
CA GLY A 107 -7.82 -4.02 -14.20
C GLY A 107 -8.06 -3.73 -15.69
N GLY A 108 -8.07 -4.76 -16.54
CA GLY A 108 -8.65 -4.71 -17.89
C GLY A 108 -10.17 -4.95 -17.94
N LYS A 109 -10.87 -4.80 -16.81
CA LYS A 109 -12.27 -5.24 -16.57
C LYS A 109 -13.29 -4.71 -17.58
N ARG A 110 -13.01 -3.59 -18.26
CA ARG A 110 -13.90 -3.03 -19.28
C ARG A 110 -13.90 -3.77 -20.61
N VAL A 111 -12.90 -4.63 -20.90
CA VAL A 111 -12.75 -5.23 -22.23
C VAL A 111 -13.38 -6.63 -22.35
N ASN A 112 -13.56 -7.38 -21.26
CA ASN A 112 -14.04 -8.77 -21.32
C ASN A 112 -14.84 -9.16 -20.06
N PHE A 113 -16.04 -8.60 -19.88
CA PHE A 113 -16.98 -9.02 -18.82
C PHE A 113 -17.85 -10.22 -19.25
N SER A 114 -18.07 -10.39 -20.56
CA SER A 114 -19.02 -11.37 -21.11
C SER A 114 -18.51 -12.81 -21.18
N LEU A 115 -17.27 -13.09 -20.75
CA LEU A 115 -16.71 -14.44 -20.75
C LEU A 115 -16.93 -15.12 -19.39
N LYS A 116 -17.69 -16.23 -19.41
CA LYS A 116 -17.87 -17.14 -18.27
C LYS A 116 -16.50 -17.56 -17.71
N ASN A 117 -16.37 -17.58 -16.37
CA ASN A 117 -15.14 -17.93 -15.62
C ASN A 117 -13.92 -16.99 -15.82
N SER A 118 -14.10 -15.82 -16.42
CA SER A 118 -12.97 -14.91 -16.69
C SER A 118 -12.36 -14.30 -15.41
N TYR A 119 -13.14 -14.13 -14.34
CA TYR A 119 -12.64 -13.65 -13.05
C TYR A 119 -11.88 -14.75 -12.29
N GLU A 120 -12.47 -15.94 -12.20
CA GLU A 120 -11.87 -17.10 -11.54
C GLU A 120 -10.51 -17.47 -12.16
N THR A 121 -10.45 -17.55 -13.49
CA THR A 121 -9.20 -17.80 -14.23
C THR A 121 -8.14 -16.73 -13.92
N ARG A 122 -8.55 -15.46 -13.78
CA ARG A 122 -7.64 -14.36 -13.41
C ARG A 122 -7.16 -14.46 -11.96
N CYS A 123 -7.98 -14.94 -11.03
CA CYS A 123 -7.57 -15.23 -9.65
C CYS A 123 -6.57 -16.39 -9.57
N ILE A 124 -6.81 -17.48 -10.32
CA ILE A 124 -5.89 -18.63 -10.42
C ILE A 124 -4.55 -18.19 -11.03
N ALA A 125 -4.57 -17.45 -12.13
CA ALA A 125 -3.37 -16.90 -12.75
C ALA A 125 -2.61 -15.94 -11.81
N SER A 126 -3.34 -15.12 -11.06
CA SER A 126 -2.77 -14.23 -10.04
C SER A 126 -2.08 -15.02 -8.93
N ALA A 127 -2.66 -16.13 -8.47
CA ALA A 127 -2.06 -16.97 -7.43
C ALA A 127 -0.77 -17.64 -7.93
N GLY A 128 -0.78 -18.15 -9.16
CA GLY A 128 0.42 -18.70 -9.81
C GLY A 128 1.54 -17.67 -9.94
N SER A 129 1.22 -16.43 -10.32
CA SER A 129 2.20 -15.33 -10.42
C SER A 129 2.67 -14.82 -9.05
N PHE A 130 1.81 -14.82 -8.05
CA PHE A 130 2.16 -14.39 -6.69
C PHE A 130 3.16 -15.34 -6.03
N ASN A 131 2.93 -16.65 -6.19
CA ASN A 131 3.70 -17.69 -5.53
C ASN A 131 5.00 -18.06 -6.25
N LYS A 132 5.07 -17.93 -7.59
CA LYS A 132 6.22 -18.39 -8.38
C LYS A 132 6.84 -17.26 -9.20
N GLU A 133 8.15 -17.07 -9.05
CA GLU A 133 8.96 -16.33 -10.02
C GLU A 133 9.17 -17.20 -11.28
N ASN A 134 9.02 -16.59 -12.47
CA ASN A 134 9.10 -17.21 -13.81
C ASN A 134 7.94 -18.18 -14.14
N SER A 135 6.71 -17.72 -13.95
CA SER A 135 5.50 -18.52 -14.18
C SER A 135 5.26 -18.85 -15.66
N LEU A 136 5.65 -17.99 -16.59
CA LEU A 136 5.35 -18.17 -18.02
C LEU A 136 6.29 -19.19 -18.66
N SER A 137 7.59 -19.16 -18.33
CA SER A 137 8.54 -20.13 -18.88
C SER A 137 8.26 -21.55 -18.40
N LYS A 138 7.89 -21.70 -17.11
CA LYS A 138 7.48 -22.97 -16.53
C LYS A 138 6.17 -23.47 -17.15
N LEU A 139 5.20 -22.59 -17.36
CA LEU A 139 3.94 -22.92 -18.04
C LEU A 139 4.20 -23.38 -19.48
N HIS A 140 4.99 -22.64 -20.25
CA HIS A 140 5.37 -23.01 -21.62
C HIS A 140 6.06 -24.38 -21.66
N LYS A 141 7.03 -24.63 -20.75
CA LYS A 141 7.71 -25.92 -20.69
C LYS A 141 6.74 -27.06 -20.39
N LYS A 142 5.75 -26.86 -19.52
CA LYS A 142 4.72 -27.86 -19.24
C LYS A 142 3.76 -28.08 -20.41
N MET A 143 3.36 -27.03 -21.12
CA MET A 143 2.41 -27.14 -22.24
C MET A 143 3.03 -27.73 -23.50
N THR A 144 4.30 -27.41 -23.78
CA THR A 144 4.96 -27.77 -25.05
C THR A 144 6.03 -28.84 -24.90
N ASN A 145 6.29 -29.31 -23.67
CA ASN A 145 7.43 -30.16 -23.29
C ASN A 145 8.81 -29.61 -23.69
N LYS A 146 8.88 -28.38 -24.19
CA LYS A 146 10.09 -27.71 -24.65
C LYS A 146 10.31 -26.43 -23.87
N SER A 147 11.56 -26.18 -23.50
CA SER A 147 11.92 -24.91 -22.88
C SER A 147 11.66 -23.78 -23.87
N PRO A 148 11.05 -22.66 -23.44
CA PRO A 148 10.88 -21.51 -24.31
C PRO A 148 12.24 -20.94 -24.74
N ARG A 149 12.28 -20.39 -25.96
CA ARG A 149 13.45 -19.72 -26.54
C ARG A 149 13.82 -18.46 -25.74
N GLY A 150 15.05 -17.97 -25.95
CA GLY A 150 15.70 -16.93 -25.14
C GLY A 150 14.86 -15.68 -24.85
N LYS A 151 14.04 -15.21 -25.81
CA LYS A 151 13.24 -13.97 -25.66
C LYS A 151 12.32 -13.97 -24.43
N LEU A 152 11.61 -15.08 -24.17
CA LEU A 152 10.69 -15.17 -23.02
C LEU A 152 11.47 -15.19 -21.69
N LYS A 153 12.55 -15.97 -21.63
CA LYS A 153 13.42 -16.03 -20.46
C LYS A 153 14.08 -14.68 -20.17
N MET A 154 14.55 -13.98 -21.20
CA MET A 154 15.11 -12.64 -21.09
C MET A 154 14.09 -11.62 -20.56
N TRP A 155 12.84 -11.70 -21.01
CA TRP A 155 11.77 -10.83 -20.52
C TRP A 155 11.46 -11.09 -19.05
N GLU A 156 11.35 -12.36 -18.65
CA GLU A 156 11.13 -12.74 -17.24
C GLU A 156 12.28 -12.28 -16.35
N GLU A 157 13.52 -12.47 -16.81
CA GLU A 157 14.73 -12.03 -16.10
C GLU A 157 14.79 -10.50 -15.96
N ARG A 158 14.40 -9.76 -17.02
CA ARG A 158 14.28 -8.30 -16.96
C ARG A 158 13.26 -7.86 -15.92
N LYS A 159 12.09 -8.52 -15.87
CA LYS A 159 11.06 -8.28 -14.84
C LYS A 159 11.57 -8.58 -13.43
N ARG A 160 12.32 -9.67 -13.25
CA ARG A 160 12.95 -10.04 -11.97
C ARG A 160 13.91 -8.95 -11.50
N LYS A 161 14.83 -8.52 -12.37
CA LYS A 161 15.76 -7.42 -12.10
C LYS A 161 15.03 -6.12 -11.74
N GLN A 162 13.99 -5.77 -12.51
CA GLN A 162 13.17 -4.59 -12.24
C GLN A 162 12.44 -4.66 -10.89
N LYS A 163 11.93 -5.84 -10.50
CA LYS A 163 11.32 -6.06 -9.18
C LYS A 163 12.32 -5.85 -8.05
N VAL A 164 13.54 -6.40 -8.17
CA VAL A 164 14.63 -6.20 -7.20
C VAL A 164 15.01 -4.71 -7.09
N LEU A 165 15.16 -4.02 -8.22
CA LEU A 165 15.43 -2.58 -8.24
C LEU A 165 14.28 -1.76 -7.62
N SER A 166 13.03 -2.10 -7.91
CA SER A 166 11.86 -1.44 -7.34
C SER A 166 11.72 -1.63 -5.83
N LYS A 167 12.24 -2.74 -5.28
CA LYS A 167 12.35 -2.93 -3.82
C LYS A 167 13.42 -2.03 -3.20
N ARG A 168 14.50 -1.72 -3.93
CA ARG A 168 15.58 -0.82 -3.47
C ARG A 168 15.15 0.65 -3.47
N TYR A 169 14.34 1.05 -4.45
CA TYR A 169 13.81 2.40 -4.56
C TYR A 169 12.29 2.38 -4.37
N THR A 170 11.83 2.52 -3.13
CA THR A 170 10.43 2.82 -2.84
C THR A 170 10.09 4.22 -3.36
N LYS A 171 9.88 4.36 -4.68
CA LYS A 171 9.31 5.57 -5.24
C LYS A 171 7.92 5.73 -4.62
N LYS A 172 7.71 6.77 -3.82
CA LYS A 172 6.37 7.22 -3.42
C LYS A 172 5.55 7.34 -4.70
N LYS A 173 4.68 6.37 -4.96
CA LYS A 173 3.67 6.53 -6.00
C LYS A 173 2.79 7.68 -5.53
N ARG A 174 2.86 8.83 -6.20
CA ARG A 174 1.82 9.84 -6.10
C ARG A 174 0.56 9.23 -6.71
N ARG A 175 -0.20 8.47 -5.91
CA ARG A 175 -1.56 8.08 -6.26
C ARG A 175 -2.43 9.31 -6.02
N LEU A 176 -2.47 10.21 -7.00
CA LEU A 176 -3.67 11.01 -7.21
C LEU A 176 -4.50 10.23 -8.21
N VAL A 177 -5.20 9.18 -7.74
CA VAL A 177 -6.21 8.50 -8.56
C VAL A 177 -7.60 9.08 -8.29
N PHE A 178 -7.74 9.85 -7.20
CA PHE A 178 -8.93 10.63 -6.93
C PHE A 178 -8.47 12.01 -6.48
N SER A 179 -8.29 12.93 -7.43
CA SER A 179 -8.58 14.32 -7.10
C SER A 179 -10.06 14.35 -6.78
N GLN A 180 -10.38 14.36 -5.50
CA GLN A 180 -11.74 14.46 -4.99
C GLN A 180 -12.31 15.83 -5.42
N LYS A 181 -12.92 15.87 -6.60
CA LYS A 181 -13.89 16.88 -7.02
C LYS A 181 -14.94 16.17 -7.87
N CYS A 182 -16.19 16.28 -7.41
CA CYS A 182 -17.42 15.62 -7.88
C CYS A 182 -17.54 14.13 -7.56
N SER A 183 -18.39 13.83 -6.57
CA SER A 183 -19.35 12.72 -6.74
C SER A 183 -19.98 12.86 -8.11
N ASP A 184 -19.94 11.80 -8.90
CA ASP A 184 -20.62 11.75 -10.18
C ASP A 184 -22.12 12.00 -9.93
N LYS A 185 -22.73 12.99 -10.59
CA LYS A 185 -24.15 13.32 -10.37
C LYS A 185 -25.05 12.14 -10.79
N ASP A 186 -24.53 11.33 -11.71
CA ASP A 186 -25.29 10.26 -12.34
C ASP A 186 -25.11 8.92 -11.59
N TYR A 187 -24.22 8.84 -10.59
CA TYR A 187 -23.93 7.61 -9.85
C TYR A 187 -23.70 7.82 -8.35
N GLY A 188 -24.31 6.96 -7.52
CA GLY A 188 -24.08 6.90 -6.07
C GLY A 188 -25.26 7.42 -5.24
N GLN A 189 -25.01 7.71 -3.95
CA GLN A 189 -26.04 8.11 -2.98
C GLN A 189 -26.73 9.46 -3.30
N SER A 190 -26.18 10.23 -4.24
CA SER A 190 -26.68 11.54 -4.66
C SER A 190 -27.46 11.52 -5.98
N CYS A 191 -27.75 10.34 -6.54
CA CYS A 191 -28.52 10.22 -7.78
C CYS A 191 -30.01 10.54 -7.51
N GLU A 192 -30.55 11.56 -8.19
CA GLU A 192 -31.90 12.08 -7.92
C GLU A 192 -33.02 11.29 -8.62
N LYS A 193 -32.80 10.79 -9.85
CA LYS A 193 -33.82 10.04 -10.60
C LYS A 193 -33.23 9.28 -11.81
N PRO A 194 -33.87 8.17 -12.24
CA PRO A 194 -33.55 7.53 -13.52
C PRO A 194 -33.89 8.44 -14.71
N ASP A 195 -33.13 8.33 -15.81
CA ASP A 195 -33.36 9.06 -17.08
C ASP A 195 -34.63 8.61 -17.84
N MET A 196 -35.38 7.66 -17.27
CA MET A 196 -36.54 7.04 -17.88
C MET A 196 -37.81 7.37 -17.10
N PRO A 197 -38.94 7.64 -17.77
CA PRO A 197 -40.22 7.83 -17.09
C PRO A 197 -40.59 6.61 -16.24
N VAL A 198 -41.18 6.88 -15.07
CA VAL A 198 -41.46 5.89 -14.02
C VAL A 198 -42.29 4.71 -14.53
N GLU A 199 -43.24 4.97 -15.43
CA GLU A 199 -44.11 3.97 -16.03
C GLU A 199 -43.32 2.91 -16.84
N VAL A 200 -42.32 3.36 -17.61
CA VAL A 200 -41.49 2.47 -18.42
C VAL A 200 -40.53 1.69 -17.52
N LEU A 201 -40.02 2.34 -16.47
CA LEU A 201 -39.16 1.70 -15.47
C LEU A 201 -39.88 0.55 -14.78
N ASP A 202 -41.11 0.77 -14.32
CA ASP A 202 -41.87 -0.25 -13.58
C ASP A 202 -42.32 -1.40 -14.49
N LYS A 203 -42.63 -1.11 -15.76
CA LYS A 203 -42.86 -2.16 -16.76
C LYS A 203 -41.61 -3.05 -16.94
N MET A 204 -40.44 -2.45 -17.11
CA MET A 204 -39.18 -3.20 -17.24
C MET A 204 -38.83 -4.00 -15.98
N LYS A 205 -39.03 -3.44 -14.78
CA LYS A 205 -38.85 -4.19 -13.52
C LYS A 205 -39.74 -5.41 -13.47
N ASN A 206 -41.02 -5.26 -13.82
CA ASN A 206 -41.97 -6.37 -13.78
C ASN A 206 -41.64 -7.45 -14.80
N ASP A 207 -41.21 -7.08 -16.01
CA ASP A 207 -40.79 -8.03 -17.04
C ASP A 207 -39.51 -8.78 -16.63
N PHE A 208 -38.57 -8.09 -15.97
CA PHE A 208 -37.38 -8.72 -15.40
C PHE A 208 -37.73 -9.68 -14.24
N MET A 209 -38.63 -9.30 -13.34
CA MET A 209 -39.06 -10.19 -12.26
C MET A 209 -39.82 -11.42 -12.78
N LYS A 210 -40.52 -11.30 -13.91
CA LYS A 210 -41.16 -12.44 -14.60
C LYS A 210 -40.13 -13.35 -15.27
N SER A 211 -39.08 -12.80 -15.88
CA SER A 211 -38.03 -13.61 -16.51
C SER A 211 -37.26 -14.42 -15.47
N LEU A 212 -37.01 -13.86 -14.28
CA LEU A 212 -36.37 -14.58 -13.17
C LEU A 212 -37.20 -15.75 -12.61
N LYS A 213 -38.52 -15.71 -12.76
CA LYS A 213 -39.42 -16.79 -12.31
C LYS A 213 -39.53 -17.96 -13.29
N LYS A 214 -38.98 -17.85 -14.51
CA LYS A 214 -39.14 -18.86 -15.56
C LYS A 214 -38.14 -20.02 -15.51
N ASP A 215 -37.22 -20.04 -14.55
CA ASP A 215 -36.24 -21.12 -14.36
C ASP A 215 -36.49 -21.90 -13.05
N GLY A 216 -37.74 -22.34 -12.85
CA GLY A 216 -38.15 -23.27 -11.78
C GLY A 216 -38.85 -24.48 -12.37
#